data_AF-A0A957I0J8-F1
#
_entry.id   AF-A0A957I0J8-F1
#
_cell.length_a   1.000
_cell.length_b   1.000
_cell.length_c   1.000
_cell.angle_alpha   90.00
_cell.angle_beta   90.00
_cell.angle_gamma   90.00
#
_symmetry.space_group_name_H-M   'P 1'
#
loop_
_entity.id
_entity.type
_entity.pdbx_description
1 polymer ?
#
loop_
_entity_poly.entity_id
_entity_poly.type
_entity_poly.pdbx_seq_one_letter_code
_entity_poly.pdbx_strand_id
1 'polypeptide(L)'
;MNQKMRTFSLIVLGLSVFGLMSFWGWDHLAQAQREENLANLASADASLRVRYRFSGVSDDGEQGSTNRKEATSIHCTNLSATDNQVEVQIIQWNGTDVFTGTLTMPPNATSTFSTQNTTIYYDDIFIGGSTPAIFQGSGRILSQSDQLICTAQVLDPLNYPPVFATKLTMFYADGTLVGDDRELFLPVVLRP
;
A
#
# COMPACT_ATOMS: atom_id res chain seq x y z
N MET A 1 -55.48 -80.39 10.39
CA MET A 1 -56.45 -80.03 9.33
C MET A 1 -56.63 -78.50 9.34
N ASN A 2 -56.30 -77.86 8.20
CA ASN A 2 -56.88 -76.64 7.60
C ASN A 2 -57.42 -75.53 8.53
N GLN A 3 -56.89 -74.30 8.52
CA GLN A 3 -57.21 -73.21 7.58
C GLN A 3 -56.19 -72.06 7.85
N LYS A 4 -55.41 -71.43 6.96
CA LYS A 4 -55.69 -70.69 5.70
C LYS A 4 -56.86 -69.68 5.90
N MET A 5 -56.75 -68.35 5.75
CA MET A 5 -55.97 -67.59 4.78
C MET A 5 -56.35 -66.06 4.83
N ARG A 6 -55.35 -65.15 4.73
CA ARG A 6 -55.33 -63.79 4.10
C ARG A 6 -56.25 -62.68 4.69
N THR A 7 -55.99 -61.37 4.58
CA THR A 7 -55.24 -60.54 3.62
C THR A 7 -55.00 -59.18 4.29
N PHE A 8 -53.77 -58.64 4.31
CA PHE A 8 -53.54 -57.25 4.69
C PHE A 8 -52.97 -56.50 3.49
N SER A 9 -53.73 -55.49 3.05
CA SER A 9 -53.38 -54.51 2.03
C SER A 9 -52.12 -53.75 2.40
N LEU A 10 -51.23 -53.54 1.43
CA LEU A 10 -50.28 -52.43 1.44
C LEU A 10 -50.03 -51.98 0.00
N ILE A 11 -50.92 -51.09 -0.45
CA ILE A 11 -50.70 -50.16 -1.56
C ILE A 11 -50.26 -48.85 -0.91
N VAL A 12 -48.96 -48.57 -0.83
CA VAL A 12 -48.41 -47.20 -0.75
C VAL A 12 -46.99 -47.23 -1.35
N LEU A 13 -46.90 -47.23 -2.67
CA LEU A 13 -45.67 -46.93 -3.41
C LEU A 13 -46.01 -45.82 -4.39
N GLY A 14 -45.76 -44.57 -4.02
CA GLY A 14 -45.99 -43.45 -4.93
C GLY A 14 -46.08 -42.09 -4.25
N LEU A 15 -45.04 -41.67 -3.52
CA LEU A 15 -44.82 -40.27 -3.14
C LEU A 15 -43.45 -40.14 -2.44
N SER A 16 -42.34 -40.23 -3.19
CA SER A 16 -41.01 -39.89 -2.62
C SER A 16 -39.97 -39.36 -3.61
N VAL A 17 -40.31 -39.10 -4.88
CA VAL A 17 -39.31 -38.67 -5.88
C VAL A 17 -39.31 -37.15 -6.15
N PHE A 18 -40.30 -36.39 -5.66
CA PHE A 18 -40.37 -34.93 -5.87
C PHE A 18 -39.90 -34.07 -4.68
N GLY A 19 -39.22 -34.66 -3.69
CA GLY A 19 -38.77 -33.94 -2.48
C GLY A 19 -37.28 -33.61 -2.39
N LEU A 20 -36.45 -34.08 -3.33
CA LEU A 20 -34.99 -34.05 -3.17
C LEU A 20 -34.21 -33.11 -4.11
N MET A 21 -34.90 -32.38 -5.01
CA MET A 21 -34.23 -31.41 -5.91
C MET A 21 -34.29 -29.95 -5.44
N SER A 22 -35.03 -29.63 -4.38
CA SER A 22 -35.19 -28.24 -3.90
C SER A 22 -34.22 -27.83 -2.80
N PHE A 23 -33.40 -28.74 -2.26
CA PHE A 23 -32.45 -28.41 -1.19
C PHE A 23 -31.04 -27.99 -1.66
N TRP A 24 -30.71 -28.15 -2.94
CA TRP A 24 -29.37 -27.79 -3.46
C TRP A 24 -29.31 -26.40 -4.09
N GLY A 25 -30.45 -25.77 -4.39
CA GLY A 25 -30.49 -24.49 -5.11
C GLY A 25 -30.33 -23.24 -4.24
N TRP A 26 -30.68 -23.33 -2.94
CA TRP A 26 -30.69 -22.15 -2.05
C TRP A 26 -29.31 -21.86 -1.44
N ASP A 27 -28.48 -22.88 -1.23
CA ASP A 27 -27.15 -22.68 -0.64
C ASP A 27 -26.18 -21.97 -1.60
N HIS A 28 -26.30 -22.20 -2.91
CA HIS A 28 -25.42 -21.58 -3.90
C HIS A 28 -25.66 -20.08 -4.09
N LEU A 29 -26.92 -19.63 -4.00
CA LEU A 29 -27.24 -18.19 -4.06
C LEU A 29 -26.78 -17.47 -2.80
N ALA A 30 -26.89 -18.12 -1.63
CA ALA A 30 -26.41 -17.56 -0.37
C ALA A 30 -24.88 -17.45 -0.30
N GLN A 31 -24.14 -18.40 -0.91
CA GLN A 31 -22.68 -18.33 -1.03
C GLN A 31 -22.22 -17.23 -1.97
N ALA A 32 -22.81 -17.12 -3.17
CA ALA A 32 -22.47 -16.07 -4.13
C ALA A 32 -22.68 -14.66 -3.55
N GLN A 33 -23.80 -14.44 -2.85
CA GLN A 33 -24.08 -13.16 -2.19
C GLN A 33 -23.08 -12.87 -1.06
N ARG A 34 -22.59 -13.89 -0.36
CA ARG A 34 -21.61 -13.73 0.72
C ARG A 34 -20.23 -13.37 0.15
N GLU A 35 -19.82 -13.97 -0.96
CA GLU A 35 -18.57 -13.63 -1.64
C GLU A 35 -18.61 -12.23 -2.23
N GLU A 36 -19.73 -11.82 -2.85
CA GLU A 36 -19.92 -10.45 -3.33
C GLU A 36 -19.90 -9.44 -2.17
N ASN A 37 -20.56 -9.74 -1.05
CA ASN A 37 -20.53 -8.87 0.13
C ASN A 37 -19.14 -8.79 0.77
N LEU A 38 -18.37 -9.88 0.76
CA LEU A 38 -16.97 -9.88 1.22
C LEU A 38 -16.07 -9.06 0.29
N ALA A 39 -16.27 -9.16 -1.02
CA ALA A 39 -15.55 -8.35 -2.00
C ALA A 39 -15.91 -6.85 -1.86
N ASN A 40 -17.18 -6.53 -1.64
CA ASN A 40 -17.64 -5.16 -1.41
C ASN A 40 -17.11 -4.59 -0.09
N LEU A 41 -17.08 -5.38 0.99
CA LEU A 41 -16.48 -4.98 2.27
C LEU A 41 -14.95 -4.79 2.15
N ALA A 42 -14.26 -5.63 1.39
CA ALA A 42 -12.84 -5.46 1.10
C ALA A 42 -12.56 -4.20 0.26
N SER A 43 -13.44 -3.87 -0.69
CA SER A 43 -13.33 -2.63 -1.48
C SER A 43 -13.66 -1.37 -0.67
N ALA A 44 -14.53 -1.46 0.34
CA ALA A 44 -14.89 -0.36 1.21
C ALA A 44 -13.82 -0.04 2.27
N ASP A 45 -12.89 -0.97 2.54
CA ASP A 45 -11.69 -0.75 3.39
C ASP A 45 -10.49 -0.20 2.59
N ALA A 46 -10.64 0.05 1.29
CA ALA A 46 -9.61 0.69 0.45
C ALA A 46 -9.43 2.19 0.75
N SER A 47 -9.69 2.62 1.98
CA SER A 47 -9.33 3.94 2.46
C SER A 47 -7.80 4.00 2.64
N LEU A 48 -7.19 5.09 2.19
CA LEU A 48 -5.77 5.33 2.39
C LEU A 48 -5.48 5.45 3.90
N ARG A 49 -4.61 4.58 4.42
CA ARG A 49 -4.18 4.58 5.82
C ARG A 49 -2.72 4.96 5.91
N VAL A 50 -2.36 5.80 6.88
CA VAL A 50 -0.95 6.12 7.17
C VAL A 50 -0.20 4.83 7.48
N ARG A 51 0.85 4.56 6.72
CA ARG A 51 1.77 3.44 6.93
C ARG A 51 3.06 3.89 7.58
N TYR A 52 3.62 4.99 7.07
CA TYR A 52 4.91 5.48 7.49
C TYR A 52 4.85 6.97 7.82
N ARG A 53 5.64 7.37 8.81
CA ARG A 53 5.99 8.75 9.11
C ARG A 53 7.50 8.89 9.20
N PHE A 54 8.03 10.01 8.72
CA PHE A 54 9.45 10.34 8.78
C PHE A 54 9.63 11.85 8.97
N SER A 55 10.74 12.24 9.56
CA SER A 55 11.14 13.63 9.75
C SER A 55 12.44 13.91 9.00
N GLY A 56 12.82 15.18 8.90
CA GLY A 56 14.06 15.58 8.23
C GLY A 56 13.93 15.66 6.71
N VAL A 57 12.71 15.86 6.20
CA VAL A 57 12.52 16.20 4.79
C VAL A 57 13.18 17.54 4.54
N SER A 58 14.01 17.61 3.50
CA SER A 58 14.66 18.83 3.09
C SER A 58 14.69 19.00 1.58
N ASP A 59 14.65 20.26 1.17
CA ASP A 59 14.66 20.73 -0.22
C ASP A 59 15.18 22.17 -0.22
N ASP A 60 16.20 22.48 -1.02
CA ASP A 60 16.79 23.83 -1.04
C ASP A 60 16.01 24.85 -1.89
N GLY A 61 14.92 24.44 -2.54
CA GLY A 61 14.07 25.28 -3.39
C GLY A 61 14.68 25.65 -4.75
N GLU A 62 15.86 25.14 -5.09
CA GLU A 62 16.55 25.45 -6.36
C GLU A 62 16.15 24.51 -7.52
N GLN A 63 14.84 24.23 -7.65
CA GLN A 63 14.28 23.42 -8.75
C GLN A 63 14.83 23.85 -10.11
N GLY A 64 15.33 22.90 -10.91
CA GLY A 64 15.86 23.21 -12.25
C GLY A 64 17.24 23.87 -12.28
N SER A 65 17.79 24.32 -11.14
CA SER A 65 19.13 24.90 -11.02
C SER A 65 20.23 23.87 -11.26
N THR A 66 21.41 24.34 -11.68
CA THR A 66 22.65 23.55 -11.68
C THR A 66 23.39 23.64 -10.34
N ASN A 67 22.79 24.22 -9.30
CA ASN A 67 23.37 24.38 -7.97
C ASN A 67 22.54 23.75 -6.84
N ARG A 68 21.60 22.84 -7.16
CA ARG A 68 20.83 22.04 -6.19
C ARG A 68 21.76 21.29 -5.22
N LYS A 69 21.45 21.32 -3.94
CA LYS A 69 22.31 20.80 -2.86
C LYS A 69 21.61 19.79 -1.98
N GLU A 70 20.27 19.80 -1.99
CA GLU A 70 19.51 18.98 -1.05
C GLU A 70 18.17 18.57 -1.65
N ALA A 71 17.92 17.27 -1.70
CA ALA A 71 16.65 16.70 -2.08
C ALA A 71 16.33 15.51 -1.18
N THR A 72 15.04 15.31 -0.89
CA THR A 72 14.58 14.10 -0.22
C THR A 72 13.99 13.16 -1.26
N SER A 73 14.48 11.93 -1.31
CA SER A 73 13.94 10.87 -2.16
C SER A 73 13.30 9.77 -1.32
N ILE A 74 12.15 9.33 -1.77
CA ILE A 74 11.31 8.33 -1.12
C ILE A 74 11.09 7.21 -2.14
N HIS A 75 11.60 6.03 -1.84
CA HIS A 75 11.39 4.84 -2.66
C HIS A 75 10.36 3.97 -1.97
N CYS A 76 9.27 3.69 -2.67
CA CYS A 76 8.24 2.78 -2.20
C CYS A 76 8.14 1.59 -3.15
N THR A 77 8.00 0.38 -2.63
CA THR A 77 7.79 -0.84 -3.41
C THR A 77 6.50 -1.52 -2.97
N ASN A 78 5.59 -1.73 -3.93
CA ASN A 78 4.35 -2.45 -3.71
C ASN A 78 4.65 -3.95 -3.75
N LEU A 79 4.49 -4.63 -2.62
CA LEU A 79 4.69 -6.08 -2.50
C LEU A 79 3.37 -6.86 -2.59
N SER A 80 2.24 -6.17 -2.81
CA SER A 80 0.96 -6.83 -2.99
C SER A 80 0.80 -7.43 -4.38
N ALA A 81 -0.14 -8.36 -4.50
CA ALA A 81 -0.48 -9.02 -5.76
C ALA A 81 -1.37 -8.17 -6.68
N THR A 82 -1.82 -6.99 -6.22
CA THR A 82 -2.72 -6.10 -6.94
C THR A 82 -2.14 -4.68 -7.01
N ASP A 83 -2.72 -3.84 -7.85
CA ASP A 83 -2.43 -2.41 -7.84
C ASP A 83 -2.73 -1.84 -6.44
N ASN A 84 -1.86 -0.97 -5.96
CA ASN A 84 -1.98 -0.33 -4.66
C ASN A 84 -1.91 1.18 -4.82
N GLN A 85 -2.92 1.89 -4.32
CA GLN A 85 -2.88 3.35 -4.28
C GLN A 85 -2.01 3.81 -3.10
N VAL A 86 -1.01 4.64 -3.40
CA VAL A 86 -0.07 5.21 -2.45
C VAL A 86 -0.14 6.72 -2.52
N GLU A 87 -0.21 7.39 -1.38
CA GLU A 87 -0.18 8.83 -1.26
C GLU A 87 1.01 9.26 -0.41
N VAL A 88 1.75 10.25 -0.89
CA VAL A 88 2.86 10.88 -0.19
C VAL A 88 2.48 12.30 0.14
N GLN A 89 2.66 12.66 1.41
CA GLN A 89 2.40 13.99 1.92
C GLN A 89 3.62 14.55 2.61
N ILE A 90 3.98 15.78 2.28
CA ILE A 90 5.15 16.49 2.79
C ILE A 90 4.68 17.76 3.48
N ILE A 91 5.09 17.91 4.72
CA ILE A 91 4.63 18.96 5.64
C ILE A 91 5.86 19.75 6.09
N GLN A 92 5.78 21.08 6.04
CA GLN A 92 6.86 21.97 6.47
C GLN A 92 6.96 22.03 8.01
N TRP A 93 8.05 22.60 8.53
CA TRP A 93 8.29 22.78 9.97
C TRP A 93 7.14 23.48 10.72
N ASN A 94 6.35 24.31 10.03
CA ASN A 94 5.20 25.04 10.59
C ASN A 94 3.87 24.25 10.50
N GLY A 95 3.89 23.01 10.02
CA GLY A 95 2.71 22.18 9.84
C GLY A 95 1.92 22.42 8.54
N THR A 96 2.41 23.29 7.65
CA THR A 96 1.77 23.56 6.35
C THR A 96 2.04 22.40 5.39
N ASP A 97 1.00 21.91 4.71
CA ASP A 97 1.15 20.94 3.63
C ASP A 97 1.86 21.61 2.45
N VAL A 98 3.03 21.07 2.10
CA VAL A 98 3.84 21.53 0.96
C VAL A 98 3.49 20.75 -0.28
N PHE A 99 3.17 19.46 -0.11
CA PHE A 99 2.81 18.58 -1.20
C PHE A 99 1.93 17.44 -0.71
N THR A 100 0.88 17.15 -1.47
CA THR A 100 0.12 15.90 -1.39
C THR A 100 0.01 15.34 -2.80
N GLY A 101 0.47 14.10 -3.00
CA GLY A 101 0.42 13.44 -4.30
C GLY A 101 0.10 11.96 -4.17
N THR A 102 -0.73 11.46 -5.09
CA THR A 102 -1.19 10.07 -5.10
C THR A 102 -0.75 9.39 -6.40
N LEU A 103 -0.33 8.13 -6.29
CA LEU A 103 0.06 7.27 -7.39
C LEU A 103 -0.58 5.89 -7.22
N THR A 104 -1.01 5.28 -8.31
CA THR A 104 -1.33 3.85 -8.34
C THR A 104 -0.09 3.07 -8.73
N MET A 105 0.39 2.21 -7.83
CA MET A 105 1.57 1.39 -8.04
C MET A 105 1.17 -0.04 -8.43
N PRO A 106 1.66 -0.56 -9.58
CA PRO A 106 1.44 -1.97 -9.94
C PRO A 106 2.06 -2.96 -8.94
N PRO A 107 1.65 -4.24 -8.96
CA PRO A 107 2.28 -5.31 -8.19
C PRO A 107 3.78 -5.39 -8.44
N ASN A 108 4.57 -5.55 -7.37
CA ASN A 108 6.03 -5.69 -7.41
C ASN A 108 6.76 -4.52 -8.10
N ALA A 109 6.12 -3.37 -8.25
CA ALA A 109 6.74 -2.18 -8.80
C ALA A 109 7.29 -1.28 -7.68
N THR A 110 8.41 -0.62 -7.98
CA THR A 110 8.98 0.44 -7.14
C THR A 110 8.68 1.77 -7.80
N SER A 111 8.31 2.77 -6.99
CA SER A 111 8.14 4.14 -7.43
C SER A 111 8.95 5.07 -6.54
N THR A 112 9.58 6.05 -7.17
CA THR A 112 10.41 7.04 -6.50
C THR A 112 9.73 8.40 -6.54
N PHE A 113 9.54 8.98 -5.35
CA PHE A 113 9.09 10.35 -5.17
C PHE A 113 10.26 11.18 -4.68
N SER A 114 10.53 12.30 -5.33
CA SER A 114 11.62 13.18 -4.91
C SER A 114 11.17 14.62 -4.84
N THR A 115 11.60 15.34 -3.80
CA THR A 115 11.32 16.78 -3.64
C THR A 115 11.88 17.58 -4.81
N GLN A 116 13.03 17.16 -5.33
CA GLN A 116 13.62 17.67 -6.58
C GLN A 116 13.96 16.54 -7.54
N ASN A 117 14.23 16.91 -8.80
CA ASN A 117 14.77 15.96 -9.77
C ASN A 117 16.18 15.50 -9.36
N THR A 118 16.29 14.21 -9.05
CA THR A 118 17.52 13.50 -8.79
C THR A 118 17.88 12.70 -10.04
N THR A 119 18.98 13.08 -10.69
CA THR A 119 19.40 12.44 -11.94
C THR A 119 19.73 10.95 -11.76
N ILE A 120 20.11 10.56 -10.53
CA ILE A 120 20.52 9.19 -10.19
C ILE A 120 19.35 8.20 -10.09
N TYR A 121 18.15 8.64 -9.71
CA TYR A 121 17.02 7.73 -9.46
C TYR A 121 15.95 7.73 -10.54
N TYR A 122 16.07 8.60 -11.56
CA TYR A 122 15.05 8.73 -12.61
C TYR A 122 13.65 8.83 -12.01
N ASP A 123 13.43 9.84 -11.16
CA ASP A 123 12.23 9.91 -10.31
C ASP A 123 10.93 9.82 -11.13
N ASP A 124 10.01 8.97 -10.68
CA ASP A 124 8.71 8.81 -11.31
C ASP A 124 7.80 10.01 -11.03
N ILE A 125 7.93 10.58 -9.83
CA ILE A 125 7.15 11.74 -9.40
C ILE A 125 8.08 12.80 -8.80
N PHE A 126 8.03 13.98 -9.41
CA PHE A 126 8.63 15.19 -8.88
C PHE A 126 7.61 15.90 -7.99
N ILE A 127 7.85 15.88 -6.68
CA ILE A 127 7.01 16.50 -5.65
C ILE A 127 7.00 18.04 -5.81
N GLY A 128 8.04 18.63 -6.42
CA GLY A 128 8.35 20.03 -6.19
C GLY A 128 8.37 21.01 -7.36
N GLY A 129 7.71 20.76 -8.50
CA GLY A 129 7.77 21.66 -9.67
C GLY A 129 7.56 23.17 -9.39
N SER A 130 6.97 23.54 -8.24
CA SER A 130 6.97 24.90 -7.68
C SER A 130 7.03 24.97 -6.13
N THR A 131 7.52 23.94 -5.43
CA THR A 131 7.51 23.96 -3.96
C THR A 131 8.57 24.92 -3.43
N PRO A 132 8.22 25.80 -2.47
CA PRO A 132 9.21 26.59 -1.77
C PRO A 132 10.19 25.68 -1.03
N ALA A 133 11.40 26.18 -0.78
CA ALA A 133 12.41 25.47 -0.03
C ALA A 133 11.85 24.89 1.29
N ILE A 134 12.17 23.64 1.57
CA ILE A 134 11.75 22.91 2.75
C ILE A 134 12.95 22.82 3.67
N PHE A 135 13.04 23.74 4.62
CA PHE A 135 14.04 23.66 5.68
C PHE A 135 13.39 23.01 6.91
N GLN A 136 13.63 21.70 7.11
CA GLN A 136 13.15 20.89 8.24
C GLN A 136 11.65 20.48 8.17
N GLY A 137 11.30 19.70 7.15
CA GLY A 137 9.98 19.11 6.99
C GLY A 137 9.80 17.74 7.64
N SER A 138 8.59 17.23 7.52
CA SER A 138 8.20 15.85 7.82
C SER A 138 7.38 15.29 6.66
N GLY A 139 7.29 13.97 6.59
CA GLY A 139 6.51 13.29 5.58
C GLY A 139 5.69 12.15 6.15
N ARG A 140 4.59 11.84 5.47
CA ARG A 140 3.77 10.66 5.74
C ARG A 140 3.38 9.97 4.44
N ILE A 141 3.35 8.64 4.50
CA ILE A 141 3.00 7.79 3.37
C ILE A 141 1.72 7.04 3.75
N LEU A 142 0.71 7.16 2.92
CA LEU A 142 -0.56 6.47 3.06
C LEU A 142 -0.68 5.44 1.95
N SER A 143 -1.36 4.34 2.26
CA SER A 143 -1.51 3.22 1.34
C SER A 143 -2.78 2.46 1.64
N GLN A 144 -3.41 1.90 0.60
CA GLN A 144 -4.54 0.98 0.75
C GLN A 144 -4.04 -0.37 1.28
N SER A 145 -2.91 -0.86 0.76
CA SER A 145 -2.28 -2.11 1.22
C SER A 145 -1.31 -1.90 2.39
N ASP A 146 -1.13 -2.92 3.22
CA ASP A 146 -0.07 -3.04 4.23
C ASP A 146 1.21 -3.68 3.66
N GLN A 147 1.12 -4.27 2.46
CA GLN A 147 2.23 -4.84 1.72
C GLN A 147 2.96 -3.76 0.91
N LEU A 148 3.36 -2.67 1.59
CA LEU A 148 4.14 -1.58 1.02
C LEU A 148 5.40 -1.40 1.86
N ILE A 149 6.57 -1.45 1.23
CA ILE A 149 7.84 -1.09 1.89
C ILE A 149 8.30 0.24 1.33
N CYS A 150 8.66 1.18 2.21
CA CYS A 150 9.20 2.47 1.79
C CYS A 150 10.48 2.80 2.53
N THR A 151 11.35 3.58 1.88
CA THR A 151 12.57 4.14 2.44
C THR A 151 12.66 5.61 2.05
N ALA A 152 13.07 6.47 2.96
CA ALA A 152 13.30 7.89 2.68
C ALA A 152 14.75 8.26 3.02
N GLN A 153 15.35 9.11 2.19
CA GLN A 153 16.72 9.58 2.35
C GLN A 153 16.88 11.01 1.86
N VAL A 154 17.81 11.74 2.47
CA VAL A 154 18.24 13.07 2.01
C VAL A 154 19.56 12.92 1.27
N LEU A 155 19.66 13.56 0.11
CA LEU A 155 20.81 13.45 -0.77
C LEU A 155 21.19 14.80 -1.41
N ASP A 156 22.45 14.87 -1.85
CA ASP A 156 22.95 15.91 -2.74
C ASP A 156 22.68 15.48 -4.20
N PRO A 157 21.73 16.13 -4.91
CA PRO A 157 21.31 15.70 -6.23
C PRO A 157 22.33 15.98 -7.35
N LEU A 158 23.38 16.76 -7.09
CA LEU A 158 24.37 17.18 -8.10
C LEU A 158 25.69 16.45 -8.08
N ASN A 159 25.81 15.36 -7.32
CA ASN A 159 26.95 14.45 -7.42
C ASN A 159 28.29 15.08 -6.99
N TYR A 160 28.26 16.05 -6.06
CA TYR A 160 29.39 16.16 -5.13
C TYR A 160 29.29 14.94 -4.21
N PRO A 161 30.40 14.20 -3.96
CA PRO A 161 30.34 13.04 -3.08
C PRO A 161 29.60 13.44 -1.81
N PRO A 162 28.49 12.77 -1.45
CA PRO A 162 27.78 13.14 -0.25
C PRO A 162 28.77 13.00 0.90
N VAL A 163 29.15 14.13 1.51
CA VAL A 163 30.05 14.13 2.67
C VAL A 163 29.39 13.39 3.84
N PHE A 164 28.07 13.24 3.77
CA PHE A 164 27.26 12.41 4.62
C PHE A 164 25.99 11.97 3.86
N ALA A 165 25.54 10.76 4.13
CA ALA A 165 24.17 10.32 3.91
C ALA A 165 23.68 9.78 5.26
N THR A 166 22.46 10.10 5.66
CA THR A 166 21.93 9.65 6.94
C THR A 166 20.59 8.95 6.75
N LYS A 167 20.41 7.84 7.46
CA LYS A 167 19.14 7.12 7.53
C LYS A 167 18.13 8.02 8.23
N LEU A 168 16.98 8.23 7.60
CA LEU A 168 15.84 8.81 8.30
C LEU A 168 15.16 7.72 9.13
N THR A 169 14.97 8.01 10.42
CA THR A 169 14.22 7.12 11.32
C THR A 169 12.76 7.09 10.90
N MET A 170 12.27 5.89 10.58
CA MET A 170 10.88 5.68 10.20
C MET A 170 10.05 5.19 11.39
N PHE A 171 8.83 5.68 11.47
CA PHE A 171 7.86 5.31 12.49
C PHE A 171 6.61 4.73 11.84
N TYR A 172 6.03 3.73 12.48
CA TYR A 172 4.69 3.27 12.16
C TYR A 172 3.64 4.34 12.52
N ALA A 173 2.40 4.14 12.10
CA ALA A 173 1.31 5.08 12.33
C ALA A 173 1.03 5.39 13.82
N ASP A 174 1.32 4.43 14.69
CA ASP A 174 1.19 4.53 16.15
C ASP A 174 2.39 5.24 16.81
N GLY A 175 3.40 5.65 16.04
CA GLY A 175 4.60 6.31 16.53
C GLY A 175 5.66 5.35 17.05
N THR A 176 5.47 4.03 16.94
CA THR A 176 6.51 3.06 17.25
C THR A 176 7.59 3.07 16.17
N LEU A 177 8.84 2.90 16.58
CA LEU A 177 9.96 2.77 15.64
C LEU A 177 9.75 1.54 14.76
N VAL A 178 9.99 1.68 13.45
CA VAL A 178 10.12 0.52 12.57
C VAL A 178 11.40 -0.21 13.00
N GLY A 179 11.25 -1.26 13.80
CA GLY A 179 12.31 -1.86 14.62
C GLY A 179 13.54 -2.34 13.85
N ASP A 180 14.66 -2.39 14.56
CA ASP A 180 15.99 -2.84 14.11
C ASP A 180 16.02 -4.30 13.61
N ASP A 181 14.96 -5.08 13.85
CA ASP A 181 14.83 -6.49 13.48
C ASP A 181 14.54 -6.72 11.99
N ARG A 182 14.19 -5.66 11.25
CA ARG A 182 14.19 -5.65 9.79
C ARG A 182 15.37 -4.82 9.35
N GLU A 183 16.49 -5.49 9.06
CA GLU A 183 17.67 -4.87 8.44
C GLU A 183 17.24 -4.22 7.12
N LEU A 184 16.98 -2.92 7.18
CA LEU A 184 16.70 -2.09 6.04
C LEU A 184 18.05 -1.79 5.38
N PHE A 185 18.44 -2.62 4.42
CA PHE A 185 19.63 -2.40 3.61
C PHE A 185 19.45 -1.13 2.79
N LEU A 186 20.24 -0.10 3.10
CA LEU A 186 20.32 1.11 2.29
C LEU A 186 21.36 0.91 1.19
N PRO A 187 21.08 1.32 -0.07
CA PRO A 187 22.11 1.43 -1.07
C PRO A 187 23.02 2.61 -0.72
N VAL A 188 24.16 2.35 -0.08
CA VAL A 188 25.23 3.33 0.02
C VAL A 188 25.99 3.31 -1.31
N VAL A 189 25.76 4.31 -2.15
CA VAL A 189 26.59 4.53 -3.34
C VAL A 189 27.85 5.25 -2.90
N LEU A 190 28.84 4.50 -2.41
CA LEU A 190 30.21 5.00 -2.34
C LEU A 190 30.81 4.83 -3.74
N ARG A 191 31.09 5.93 -4.45
CA ARG A 191 32.01 5.85 -5.57
C ARG A 191 33.45 5.86 -5.04
N PRO A 192 34.33 5.00 -5.60
CA PRO A 192 35.76 5.03 -5.31
C PRO A 192 36.43 6.33 -5.77
#